data_AF-A0A537MZJ9-F1
#
_entry.id   AF-A0A537MZJ9-F1
#
_cell.length_a   1.000
_cell.length_b   1.000
_cell.length_c   1.000
_cell.angle_alpha   90.00
_cell.angle_beta   90.00
_cell.angle_gamma   90.00
#
_symmetry.space_group_name_H-M   'P 1'
#
loop_
_entity.id
_entity.type
_entity.pdbx_description
1 polymer ?
#
loop_
_entity_poly.entity_id
_entity_poly.type
_entity_poly.pdbx_seq_one_letter_code
_entity_poly.pdbx_strand_id
1 'polypeptide(L)'
;MPHRIRRVVTGHDKDGKSVFVMDGKAPNLLEMASMPGVALTDLWRTRTSPASNAGNADAATGRIKLEPPADGTILRIVEFPPDRRWRDSADASKAFASIGAGGAPDHASADAMMHATATVDYIIVLKGEIWAILDKG
;
A
#
# COMPACT_ATOMS: atom_id res chain seq x y z
N MET A 1 -14.05 9.65 4.63
CA MET A 1 -13.81 8.25 5.01
C MET A 1 -13.31 7.51 3.78
N PRO A 2 -12.32 6.62 3.93
CA PRO A 2 -11.75 5.86 2.83
C PRO A 2 -12.76 4.91 2.20
N HIS A 3 -12.52 4.55 0.94
CA HIS A 3 -13.38 3.62 0.23
C HIS A 3 -13.21 2.20 0.80
N ARG A 4 -14.33 1.52 1.02
CA ARG A 4 -14.30 0.09 1.39
C ARG A 4 -14.14 -0.74 0.13
N ILE A 5 -12.90 -1.14 -0.14
CA ILE A 5 -12.54 -1.90 -1.34
C ILE A 5 -13.04 -3.35 -1.25
N ARG A 6 -13.76 -3.83 -2.27
CA ARG A 6 -14.08 -5.25 -2.42
C ARG A 6 -12.85 -5.98 -2.97
N ARG A 7 -12.47 -7.07 -2.33
CA ARG A 7 -11.40 -7.97 -2.73
C ARG A 7 -11.97 -9.38 -2.88
N VAL A 8 -11.65 -10.01 -4.00
CA VAL A 8 -11.99 -11.40 -4.29
C VAL A 8 -10.68 -12.16 -4.46
N VAL A 9 -10.53 -13.28 -3.75
CA VAL A 9 -9.33 -14.12 -3.76
C VAL A 9 -9.74 -15.53 -4.16
N THR A 10 -8.98 -16.11 -5.09
CA THR A 10 -9.15 -17.51 -5.52
C THR A 10 -8.11 -18.41 -4.86
N GLY A 11 -8.39 -19.71 -4.86
CA GLY A 11 -7.48 -20.74 -4.36
C GLY A 11 -7.92 -22.10 -4.87
N HIS A 12 -7.52 -23.16 -4.18
CA HIS A 12 -7.88 -24.54 -4.53
C HIS A 12 -8.55 -25.24 -3.33
N ASP A 13 -9.58 -26.03 -3.59
CA ASP A 13 -10.15 -26.93 -2.58
C ASP A 13 -9.28 -28.18 -2.34
N LYS A 14 -9.75 -29.09 -1.47
CA LYS A 14 -9.04 -30.33 -1.13
C LYS A 14 -8.85 -31.29 -2.33
N ASP A 15 -9.64 -31.12 -3.39
CA ASP A 15 -9.62 -31.94 -4.60
C ASP A 15 -8.86 -31.24 -5.76
N GLY A 16 -8.23 -30.09 -5.46
CA GLY A 16 -7.46 -29.30 -6.41
C GLY A 16 -8.32 -28.48 -7.39
N LYS A 17 -9.60 -28.27 -7.11
CA LYS A 17 -10.49 -27.44 -7.95
C LYS A 17 -10.42 -25.98 -7.55
N SER A 18 -10.50 -25.09 -8.53
CA SER A 18 -10.47 -23.65 -8.28
C SER A 18 -11.74 -23.18 -7.58
N VAL A 19 -11.57 -22.37 -6.53
CA VAL A 19 -12.66 -21.84 -5.70
C VAL A 19 -12.39 -20.40 -5.29
N PHE A 20 -13.43 -19.66 -4.92
CA PHE A 20 -13.27 -18.41 -4.18
C PHE A 20 -13.00 -18.72 -2.71
N VAL A 21 -11.86 -18.27 -2.20
CA VAL A 21 -11.49 -18.42 -0.78
C VAL A 21 -11.89 -17.20 0.03
N MET A 22 -12.00 -16.03 -0.61
CA MET A 22 -12.47 -14.79 0.01
C MET A 22 -13.27 -13.98 -1.01
N ASP A 23 -14.43 -13.47 -0.61
CA ASP A 23 -15.18 -12.44 -1.33
C ASP A 23 -15.76 -11.48 -0.29
N GLY A 24 -15.23 -10.26 -0.25
CA GLY A 24 -15.67 -9.29 0.74
C GLY A 24 -14.83 -8.04 0.74
N LYS A 25 -14.94 -7.25 1.81
CA LYS A 25 -14.15 -6.03 1.97
C LYS A 25 -12.71 -6.39 2.33
N ALA A 26 -11.73 -5.75 1.70
CA ALA A 26 -10.32 -5.87 2.07
C ALA A 26 -10.16 -5.49 3.56
N PRO A 27 -9.58 -6.38 4.39
CA PRO A 27 -9.57 -6.18 5.84
C PRO A 27 -8.43 -5.25 6.29
N ASN A 28 -7.36 -5.13 5.51
CA ASN A 28 -6.15 -4.41 5.91
C ASN A 28 -6.18 -2.96 5.41
N LEU A 29 -6.88 -2.10 6.16
CA LEU A 29 -7.04 -0.67 5.91
C LEU A 29 -6.37 0.13 7.04
N LEU A 30 -5.52 1.08 6.67
CA LEU A 30 -4.91 2.06 7.57
C LEU A 30 -5.24 3.47 7.10
N GLU A 31 -5.91 4.25 7.97
CA GLU A 31 -5.99 5.70 7.83
C GLU A 31 -4.81 6.34 8.55
N MET A 32 -4.07 7.21 7.87
CA MET A 32 -2.88 7.83 8.45
C MET A 32 -3.27 8.93 9.44
N ALA A 33 -3.02 8.68 10.73
CA ALA A 33 -3.34 9.66 11.78
C ALA A 33 -2.59 11.00 11.60
N SER A 34 -1.34 10.96 11.10
CA SER A 34 -0.52 12.15 10.84
C SER A 34 -0.79 12.83 9.51
N MET A 35 -1.64 12.24 8.65
CA MET A 35 -2.06 12.81 7.36
C MET A 35 -3.55 12.54 7.16
N PRO A 36 -4.42 13.34 7.79
CA PRO A 36 -5.86 13.10 7.77
C PRO A 36 -6.41 12.94 6.35
N GLY A 37 -7.04 11.79 6.11
CA GLY A 37 -7.65 11.44 4.83
C GLY A 37 -6.74 10.71 3.85
N VAL A 38 -5.44 10.56 4.15
CA VAL A 38 -4.59 9.58 3.45
C VAL A 38 -4.90 8.20 4.01
N ALA A 39 -5.19 7.24 3.12
CA ALA A 39 -5.49 5.87 3.52
C ALA A 39 -4.79 4.86 2.62
N LEU A 40 -4.39 3.74 3.21
CA LEU A 40 -3.71 2.64 2.55
C LEU A 40 -4.53 1.37 2.77
N THR A 41 -4.89 0.68 1.69
CA THR A 41 -5.56 -0.62 1.74
C THR A 41 -4.72 -1.68 1.06
N ASP A 42 -4.21 -2.64 1.83
CA ASP A 42 -3.45 -3.76 1.28
C ASP A 42 -4.39 -4.84 0.75
N LEU A 43 -4.18 -5.18 -0.52
CA LEU A 43 -4.98 -6.17 -1.22
C LEU A 43 -4.31 -7.53 -1.19
N TRP A 44 -2.99 -7.59 -1.39
CA TRP A 44 -2.23 -8.83 -1.39
C TRP A 44 -0.74 -8.57 -1.13
N ARG A 45 -0.03 -9.59 -0.65
CA ARG A 45 1.42 -9.56 -0.52
C ARG A 45 2.02 -10.91 -0.92
N THR A 46 3.20 -10.90 -1.51
CA THR A 46 4.02 -12.11 -1.64
C THR A 46 5.27 -11.96 -0.79
N ARG A 47 5.82 -13.07 -0.30
CA ARG A 47 7.07 -13.07 0.47
C ARG A 47 8.30 -13.38 -0.38
N THR A 48 8.08 -13.94 -1.57
CA THR A 48 9.10 -14.42 -2.50
C THR A 48 8.68 -14.15 -3.94
N SER A 49 9.69 -14.18 -4.81
CA SER A 49 9.58 -14.11 -6.27
C SER A 49 10.49 -15.22 -6.84
N PRO A 50 9.92 -16.25 -7.50
CA PRO A 50 8.51 -16.41 -7.81
C PRO A 50 7.60 -16.57 -6.58
N ALA A 51 6.35 -16.15 -6.72
CA ALA A 51 5.34 -16.30 -5.69
C ALA A 51 4.91 -17.77 -5.53
N SER A 52 4.55 -18.17 -4.31
CA SER A 52 3.89 -19.45 -4.04
C SER A 52 2.37 -19.28 -3.99
N ASN A 53 1.66 -20.12 -4.74
CA ASN A 53 0.20 -20.23 -4.70
C ASN A 53 -0.28 -21.42 -3.83
N ALA A 54 0.61 -21.95 -2.97
CA ALA A 54 0.27 -23.07 -2.10
C ALA A 54 -0.57 -22.59 -0.90
N GLY A 55 -1.65 -23.33 -0.62
CA GLY A 55 -2.58 -23.03 0.47
C GLY A 55 -3.56 -21.90 0.14
N ASN A 56 -4.43 -21.60 1.11
CA ASN A 56 -5.53 -20.63 0.97
C ASN A 56 -5.47 -19.51 2.03
N ALA A 57 -4.30 -19.30 2.64
CA ALA A 57 -4.12 -18.29 3.67
C ALA A 57 -4.19 -16.87 3.09
N ASP A 58 -4.72 -15.92 3.86
CA ASP A 58 -4.73 -14.52 3.47
C ASP A 58 -3.34 -13.90 3.58
N ALA A 59 -2.78 -13.51 2.43
CA ALA A 59 -1.46 -12.93 2.36
C ALA A 59 -1.43 -11.42 2.65
N ALA A 60 -2.58 -10.74 2.69
CA ALA A 60 -2.65 -9.32 3.04
C ALA A 60 -2.70 -9.05 4.55
N THR A 61 -2.44 -10.06 5.38
CA THR A 61 -2.49 -9.95 6.84
C THR A 61 -1.27 -9.23 7.43
N GLY A 62 -1.44 -8.69 8.64
CA GLY A 62 -0.38 -8.04 9.40
C GLY A 62 -0.26 -6.54 9.17
N ARG A 63 0.72 -5.92 9.84
CA ARG A 63 0.92 -4.47 9.85
C ARG A 63 1.20 -3.94 8.43
N ILE A 64 0.58 -2.82 8.07
CA ILE A 64 0.88 -2.04 6.87
C ILE A 64 2.31 -1.48 6.98
N LYS A 65 3.12 -1.80 5.97
CA LYS A 65 4.48 -1.29 5.77
C LYS A 65 4.56 -0.58 4.41
N LEU A 66 5.52 0.33 4.25
CA LEU A 66 5.82 0.96 2.96
C LEU A 66 6.39 -0.06 1.98
N GLU A 67 7.54 -0.62 2.33
CA GLU A 67 8.28 -1.54 1.46
C GLU A 67 7.74 -2.98 1.53
N PRO A 68 7.80 -3.72 0.40
CA PRO A 68 7.50 -5.15 0.38
C PRO A 68 8.55 -5.96 1.17
N PRO A 69 8.28 -7.25 1.44
CA PRO A 69 9.35 -8.19 1.79
C PRO A 69 10.47 -8.13 0.73
N ALA A 70 11.73 -8.37 1.14
CA ALA A 70 12.90 -8.17 0.27
C ALA A 70 12.80 -8.85 -1.10
N ASP A 71 12.26 -10.07 -1.15
CA ASP A 71 12.04 -10.82 -2.39
C ASP A 71 10.56 -10.89 -2.79
N GLY A 72 9.72 -10.02 -2.24
CA GLY A 72 8.26 -10.10 -2.36
C GLY A 72 7.63 -8.93 -3.08
N THR A 73 6.30 -8.87 -3.02
CA THR A 73 5.50 -7.78 -3.57
C THR A 73 4.42 -7.35 -2.59
N ILE A 74 3.93 -6.12 -2.76
CA ILE A 74 2.70 -5.62 -2.14
C ILE A 74 1.82 -5.08 -3.25
N LEU A 75 0.55 -5.49 -3.28
CA LEU A 75 -0.50 -4.84 -4.06
C LEU A 75 -1.38 -4.03 -3.10
N ARG A 76 -1.48 -2.73 -3.33
CA ARG A 76 -2.15 -1.76 -2.45
C ARG A 76 -2.95 -0.75 -3.25
N ILE A 77 -4.02 -0.23 -2.63
CA ILE A 77 -4.65 1.04 -3.02
C ILE A 77 -4.25 2.12 -2.03
N VAL A 78 -3.84 3.27 -2.54
CA VAL A 78 -3.59 4.48 -1.75
C VAL A 78 -4.61 5.53 -2.14
N GLU A 79 -5.25 6.14 -1.15
CA GLU A 79 -6.16 7.26 -1.32
C GLU A 79 -5.48 8.53 -0.80
N PHE A 80 -5.36 9.54 -1.66
CA PHE A 80 -4.86 10.86 -1.29
C PHE A 80 -6.01 11.87 -1.33
N PRO A 81 -6.23 12.66 -0.26
CA PRO A 81 -7.11 13.81 -0.34
C PRO A 81 -6.41 14.96 -1.07
N PRO A 82 -7.16 15.98 -1.55
CA PRO A 82 -6.54 17.18 -2.13
C PRO A 82 -5.52 17.80 -1.19
N ASP A 83 -4.36 18.16 -1.71
CA ASP A 83 -3.16 18.60 -0.99
C ASP A 83 -3.40 19.66 0.09
N ARG A 84 -4.26 20.64 -0.19
CA ARG A 84 -4.71 21.66 0.77
C ARG A 84 -5.28 21.12 2.09
N ARG A 85 -5.63 19.83 2.15
CA ARG A 85 -6.18 19.19 3.35
C ARG A 85 -5.12 18.64 4.29
N TRP A 86 -3.90 18.42 3.80
CA TRP A 86 -2.87 17.75 4.58
C TRP A 86 -1.51 18.47 4.53
N ARG A 87 -1.12 19.14 3.43
CA ARG A 87 0.20 19.78 3.30
C ARG A 87 0.58 20.69 4.48
N ASP A 88 -0.36 21.48 5.00
CA ASP A 88 -0.09 22.44 6.07
C ASP A 88 -0.07 21.83 7.48
N SER A 89 -0.51 20.57 7.62
CA SER A 89 -0.69 19.90 8.92
C SER A 89 -0.04 18.52 9.01
N ALA A 90 0.57 18.06 7.92
CA ALA A 90 1.15 16.73 7.81
C ALA A 90 2.49 16.64 8.53
N ASP A 91 2.62 15.61 9.36
CA ASP A 91 3.91 15.20 9.92
C ASP A 91 4.42 14.00 9.12
N ALA A 92 5.21 14.29 8.09
CA ALA A 92 5.72 13.27 7.18
C ALA A 92 6.62 12.24 7.89
N SER A 93 7.46 12.69 8.82
CA SER A 93 8.30 11.79 9.61
C SER A 93 7.46 10.78 10.40
N LYS A 94 6.40 11.23 11.08
CA LYS A 94 5.46 10.31 11.76
C LYS A 94 4.68 9.44 10.78
N ALA A 95 4.31 9.95 9.61
CA ALA A 95 3.64 9.17 8.57
C ALA A 95 4.52 8.00 8.12
N PHE A 96 5.78 8.24 7.77
CA PHE A 96 6.74 7.20 7.41
C PHE A 96 7.01 6.23 8.56
N ALA A 97 7.19 6.72 9.78
CA ALA A 97 7.37 5.87 10.95
C ALA A 97 6.17 4.94 11.20
N SER A 98 4.94 5.42 10.95
CA SER A 98 3.72 4.62 11.14
C SER A 98 3.67 3.39 10.23
N ILE A 99 4.26 3.49 9.04
CA ILE A 99 4.37 2.42 8.04
C ILE A 99 5.77 1.77 8.01
N GLY A 100 6.55 1.92 9.08
CA GLY A 100 7.84 1.25 9.24
C GLY A 100 8.93 1.74 8.27
N ALA A 101 8.79 2.96 7.74
CA ALA A 101 9.63 3.51 6.68
C ALA A 101 10.45 4.72 7.16
N GLY A 102 10.85 4.76 8.43
CA GLY A 102 11.52 5.93 9.01
C GLY A 102 12.84 6.35 8.33
N GLY A 103 13.46 5.46 7.53
CA GLY A 103 14.67 5.74 6.77
C GLY A 103 14.47 5.93 5.25
N ALA A 104 13.23 5.84 4.76
CA ALA A 104 12.91 6.07 3.34
C ALA A 104 12.95 7.55 2.89
N PRO A 105 12.63 8.55 3.75
CA PRO A 105 12.56 9.95 3.32
C PRO A 105 13.89 10.46 2.76
N ASP A 106 13.80 11.27 1.70
CA ASP A 106 14.91 12.10 1.26
C ASP A 106 14.95 13.39 2.08
N HIS A 107 15.85 13.43 3.07
CA HIS A 107 16.05 14.58 3.95
C HIS A 107 16.67 15.81 3.26
N ALA A 108 17.19 15.67 2.03
CA ALA A 108 17.70 16.79 1.25
C ALA A 108 16.62 17.48 0.40
N SER A 109 15.46 16.83 0.22
CA SER A 109 14.34 17.39 -0.55
C SER A 109 13.55 18.42 0.26
N ALA A 110 13.04 19.43 -0.43
CA ALA A 110 12.08 20.38 0.14
C ALA A 110 10.66 19.81 0.26
N ASP A 111 10.37 18.72 -0.46
CA ASP A 111 9.09 18.02 -0.34
C ASP A 111 9.17 16.96 0.76
N ALA A 112 8.35 17.12 1.80
CA ALA A 112 8.36 16.26 2.98
C ALA A 112 7.98 14.80 2.69
N MET A 113 7.35 14.53 1.54
CA MET A 113 6.96 13.18 1.10
C MET A 113 7.93 12.57 0.10
N MET A 114 8.98 13.27 -0.34
CA MET A 114 9.98 12.69 -1.23
C MET A 114 10.70 11.52 -0.54
N HIS A 115 10.78 10.38 -1.21
CA HIS A 115 11.44 9.18 -0.71
C HIS A 115 11.86 8.27 -1.87
N ALA A 116 12.78 7.35 -1.59
CA ALA A 116 13.20 6.31 -2.52
C ALA A 116 13.18 4.95 -1.83
N THR A 117 12.81 3.93 -2.59
CA THR A 117 12.80 2.52 -2.16
C THR A 117 13.54 1.67 -3.20
N ALA A 118 14.11 0.54 -2.77
CA ALA A 118 14.77 -0.40 -3.68
C ALA A 118 13.74 -1.30 -4.40
N THR A 119 12.76 -0.68 -5.08
CA THR A 119 11.61 -1.35 -5.68
C THR A 119 11.34 -0.84 -7.10
N VAL A 120 10.54 -1.61 -7.84
CA VAL A 120 9.86 -1.12 -9.04
C VAL A 120 8.38 -1.12 -8.76
N ASP A 121 7.73 0.04 -8.90
CA ASP A 121 6.33 0.23 -8.58
C ASP A 121 5.50 0.49 -9.83
N TYR A 122 4.40 -0.26 -9.98
CA TYR A 122 3.41 -0.03 -11.03
C TYR A 122 2.24 0.76 -10.46
N ILE A 123 2.16 2.05 -10.79
CA ILE A 123 1.11 2.95 -10.30
C ILE A 123 0.00 3.05 -11.35
N ILE A 124 -1.23 2.78 -10.92
CA ILE A 124 -2.43 2.87 -11.77
C ILE A 124 -3.41 3.84 -11.11
N VAL A 125 -3.72 4.95 -11.80
CA VAL A 125 -4.69 5.93 -11.31
C VAL A 125 -6.10 5.38 -11.54
N LEU A 126 -6.77 5.00 -10.45
CA LEU A 126 -8.12 4.43 -10.50
C LEU A 126 -9.22 5.50 -10.57
N LYS A 127 -8.98 6.68 -9.99
CA LYS A 127 -9.93 7.80 -9.92
C LYS A 127 -9.21 9.11 -9.61
N GLY A 128 -9.60 10.18 -10.31
CA GLY A 128 -9.01 11.51 -10.12
C GLY A 128 -7.68 11.65 -10.84
N GLU A 129 -6.78 12.42 -10.25
CA GLU A 129 -5.46 12.74 -10.80
C GLU A 129 -4.43 12.88 -9.67
N ILE A 130 -3.17 12.64 -9.99
CA ILE A 130 -2.03 12.79 -9.08
C ILE A 130 -0.83 13.24 -9.90
N TRP A 131 0.00 14.10 -9.31
CA TRP A 131 1.24 14.57 -9.93
C TRP A 131 2.42 13.84 -9.31
N ALA A 132 3.23 13.21 -10.15
CA ALA A 132 4.52 12.66 -9.71
C ALA A 132 5.54 13.80 -9.67
N ILE A 133 6.12 14.03 -8.49
CA ILE A 133 7.22 14.98 -8.29
C ILE A 133 8.51 14.18 -8.28
N LEU A 134 9.47 14.58 -9.12
CA LEU A 134 10.80 13.98 -9.22
C LEU A 134 11.86 15.08 -9.05
N ASP A 135 13.11 14.70 -8.78
CA ASP A 135 14.24 15.66 -8.69
C ASP A 135 14.38 16.53 -9.94
N LYS A 136 13.99 15.98 -11.10
CA LYS A 136 13.99 16.65 -12.39
C LYS A 136 12.73 16.27 -13.15
N GLY A 137 11.89 17.26 -13.45
CA GLY A 137 10.63 17.07 -14.18
C GLY A 137 9.48 17.75 -13.46
#